data_AF-A0A5N6XJN1-F1
#
_entry.id   AF-A0A5N6XJN1-F1
#
_cell.length_a   1.000
_cell.length_b   1.000
_cell.length_c   1.000
_cell.angle_alpha   90.00
_cell.angle_beta   90.00
_cell.angle_gamma   90.00
#
_symmetry.space_group_name_H-M   'P 1'
#
loop_
_entity.id
_entity.type
_entity.pdbx_description
1 polymer ?
#
loop_
_entity_poly.entity_id
_entity_poly.type
_entity_poly.pdbx_seq_one_letter_code
_entity_poly.pdbx_strand_id
1 'polypeptide(L)'
;MNKEDSWVDLFFSSIPPEFVNDIKGDQHFQPFRPDDENWRLGGLADKTRWVDENKIQVFWLVRNGRKKYIGKVFPDYTEKQAVEQLYRIRVSKPYTPQIIGDAVHEFDRFYREARAYSHIDQFCPRGERVYFPKFHGVVTEMPRSRFSSGYAKRRAIVLEAIRPKLCSRRILAEDVPSFLEDFSGINPALSTFEREWYSSLLNDRLRRLEALHRIGVTHGDVKDCHFRLPGDMYDTVLYDFSESYTFSPKWPFRVNSGRPRPLRSISEGERKRVRIQVEERAISRDFRSHLINLSSQNIVDGALYQSLDEEKELLELVLLKVYNRPDYFSMPTLNSVFPFLEKVCPKSDPGWCIRRGRLLRYYESVWAVPCDHVDRPASILFNGDMQFETVELRDSPYYILCLIPRSWNLSWRTDYESASTNRELGHKLRQACLLLVSSECSGYVFRRSDFEESTYTSSLADCSISTT
;
A
#
# COMPACT_ATOMS: atom_id res chain seq x y z
N MET A 1 4.31 -32.62 -7.91
CA MET A 1 3.13 -32.40 -8.78
C MET A 1 2.06 -31.82 -7.89
N ASN A 2 1.94 -30.49 -7.87
CA ASN A 2 1.29 -29.72 -6.81
C ASN A 2 -0.23 -29.65 -7.05
N LYS A 3 -1.00 -29.94 -6.00
CA LYS A 3 -2.48 -29.85 -5.98
C LYS A 3 -3.00 -28.40 -5.86
N GLU A 4 -2.13 -27.40 -5.76
CA GLU A 4 -2.50 -26.00 -5.50
C GLU A 4 -2.91 -25.20 -6.76
N ASP A 5 -2.56 -25.66 -7.97
CA ASP A 5 -2.89 -24.99 -9.23
C ASP A 5 -4.31 -25.29 -9.77
N SER A 6 -5.06 -26.16 -9.10
CA SER A 6 -6.31 -26.72 -9.60
C SER A 6 -7.46 -25.71 -9.68
N TRP A 7 -7.58 -24.79 -8.72
CA TRP A 7 -8.81 -24.00 -8.56
C TRP A 7 -8.88 -22.77 -9.48
N VAL A 8 -7.73 -22.19 -9.84
CA VAL A 8 -7.63 -21.01 -10.71
C VAL A 8 -8.14 -21.33 -12.12
N ASP A 9 -7.95 -22.59 -12.53
CA ASP A 9 -8.50 -23.15 -13.77
C ASP A 9 -9.95 -23.65 -13.59
N LEU A 10 -10.33 -24.09 -12.38
CA LEU A 10 -11.61 -24.75 -12.10
C LEU A 10 -12.74 -23.87 -11.55
N PHE A 11 -12.51 -22.63 -11.15
CA PHE A 11 -13.55 -21.85 -10.47
C PHE A 11 -14.85 -21.74 -11.29
N PHE A 12 -14.74 -21.46 -12.59
CA PHE A 12 -15.90 -21.48 -13.51
C PHE A 12 -16.06 -22.82 -14.25
N SER A 13 -15.32 -23.86 -13.87
CA SER A 13 -15.53 -25.23 -14.32
C SER A 13 -15.80 -26.14 -13.12
N SER A 14 -17.03 -26.08 -12.63
CA SER A 14 -17.69 -27.11 -11.82
C SER A 14 -17.09 -27.51 -10.46
N ILE A 15 -15.88 -27.07 -10.09
CA ILE A 15 -15.18 -27.48 -8.86
C ILE A 15 -14.50 -26.27 -8.19
N PRO A 16 -15.22 -25.49 -7.36
CA PRO A 16 -14.64 -24.37 -6.63
C PRO A 16 -13.76 -24.81 -5.44
N PRO A 17 -12.80 -23.99 -4.98
CA PRO A 17 -11.97 -24.29 -3.81
C PRO A 17 -12.78 -24.27 -2.49
N GLU A 18 -12.29 -24.96 -1.45
CA GLU A 18 -13.03 -25.18 -0.19
C GLU A 18 -13.51 -23.90 0.50
N PHE A 19 -12.72 -22.82 0.49
CA PHE A 19 -13.10 -21.54 1.10
C PHE A 19 -14.34 -20.90 0.42
N VAL A 20 -14.70 -21.32 -0.79
CA VAL A 20 -15.93 -20.87 -1.47
C VAL A 20 -17.17 -21.34 -0.74
N ASN A 21 -17.10 -22.48 -0.04
CA ASN A 21 -18.19 -22.96 0.80
C ASN A 21 -18.42 -22.06 2.02
N ASP A 22 -17.41 -21.30 2.44
CA ASP A 22 -17.51 -20.30 3.51
C ASP A 22 -18.08 -18.95 3.01
N ILE A 23 -18.16 -18.76 1.68
CA ILE A 23 -18.77 -17.58 1.06
C ILE A 23 -20.29 -17.73 1.16
N LYS A 24 -20.84 -17.29 2.30
CA LYS A 24 -22.29 -17.16 2.47
C LYS A 24 -22.83 -16.14 1.46
N GLY A 25 -23.71 -16.59 0.58
CA GLY A 25 -24.44 -15.72 -0.34
C GLY A 25 -25.23 -14.65 0.43
N ASP A 26 -25.14 -13.42 -0.07
CA ASP A 26 -25.89 -12.24 0.41
C ASP A 26 -25.60 -11.86 1.88
N GLN A 27 -24.32 -11.66 2.22
CA GLN A 27 -23.95 -11.01 3.49
C GLN A 27 -24.47 -9.55 3.54
N HIS A 28 -25.10 -9.20 4.66
CA HIS A 28 -25.22 -7.81 5.07
C HIS A 28 -23.81 -7.22 5.24
N PHE A 29 -23.45 -6.25 4.39
CA PHE A 29 -22.19 -5.54 4.54
C PHE A 29 -22.09 -4.93 5.92
N GLN A 30 -20.89 -4.98 6.50
CA GLN A 30 -20.62 -4.33 7.77
C GLN A 30 -21.01 -2.84 7.67
N PRO A 31 -21.95 -2.36 8.50
CA PRO A 31 -22.29 -0.95 8.51
C PRO A 31 -21.09 -0.15 9.01
N PHE A 32 -20.88 1.03 8.45
CA PHE A 32 -19.91 1.98 8.97
C PHE A 32 -20.32 2.39 10.39
N ARG A 33 -19.53 1.98 11.38
CA ARG A 33 -19.74 2.31 12.80
C ARG A 33 -18.69 3.35 13.20
N PRO A 34 -18.97 4.64 13.08
CA PRO A 34 -18.05 5.67 13.57
C PRO A 34 -18.00 5.62 15.10
N ASP A 35 -16.86 5.96 15.70
CA ASP A 35 -16.78 6.07 17.17
C ASP A 35 -17.66 7.20 17.75
N ASP A 36 -18.21 8.07 16.90
CA ASP A 36 -19.06 9.22 17.26
C ASP A 36 -19.99 9.57 16.08
N GLU A 37 -21.24 9.85 16.38
CA GLU A 37 -22.27 10.28 15.45
C GLU A 37 -22.06 11.70 14.91
N ASN A 38 -21.02 12.46 15.26
CA ASN A 38 -20.81 13.84 14.79
C ASN A 38 -20.02 13.99 13.47
N TRP A 39 -20.02 12.99 12.59
CA TRP A 39 -19.32 13.07 11.30
C TRP A 39 -20.18 13.69 10.18
N ARG A 40 -19.53 14.31 9.18
CA ARG A 40 -20.19 14.87 7.98
C ARG A 40 -19.37 14.60 6.72
N LEU A 41 -20.04 14.56 5.57
CA LEU A 41 -19.39 14.67 4.27
C LEU A 41 -18.90 16.11 4.09
N GLY A 42 -17.59 16.27 4.05
CA GLY A 42 -16.92 17.53 3.75
C GLY A 42 -16.77 17.73 2.24
N GLY A 43 -15.73 18.46 1.84
CA GLY A 43 -15.45 18.72 0.42
C GLY A 43 -15.04 17.46 -0.36
N LEU A 44 -15.16 17.55 -1.69
CA LEU A 44 -14.67 16.54 -2.63
C LEU A 44 -13.17 16.29 -2.42
N ALA A 45 -12.80 15.01 -2.43
CA ALA A 45 -11.41 14.58 -2.39
C ALA A 45 -10.76 14.67 -3.77
N ASP A 46 -11.50 14.29 -4.81
CA ASP A 46 -11.11 14.49 -6.20
C ASP A 46 -11.82 15.73 -6.77
N LYS A 47 -11.04 16.79 -7.01
CA LYS A 47 -11.53 18.06 -7.57
C LYS A 47 -11.44 18.11 -9.10
N THR A 48 -10.83 17.10 -9.73
CA THR A 48 -10.61 17.08 -11.19
C THR A 48 -11.84 16.62 -11.96
N ARG A 49 -12.75 15.90 -11.29
CA ARG A 49 -13.98 15.38 -11.89
C ARG A 49 -15.15 16.34 -11.67
N TRP A 50 -15.91 16.57 -12.73
CA TRP A 50 -17.16 17.33 -12.67
C TRP A 50 -18.17 16.64 -11.76
N VAL A 51 -18.87 17.44 -10.96
CA VAL A 51 -19.92 16.97 -10.07
C VAL A 51 -21.13 16.57 -10.91
N ASP A 52 -21.51 15.28 -10.82
CA ASP A 52 -22.63 14.70 -11.57
C ASP A 52 -23.39 13.75 -10.65
N GLU A 53 -24.73 13.86 -10.68
CA GLU A 53 -25.64 13.02 -9.90
C GLU A 53 -25.54 11.54 -10.28
N ASN A 54 -25.16 11.23 -11.53
CA ASN A 54 -25.07 9.86 -12.05
C ASN A 54 -23.66 9.26 -11.95
N LYS A 55 -22.69 9.99 -11.38
CA LYS A 55 -21.29 9.53 -11.26
C LYS A 55 -20.92 9.18 -9.82
N ILE A 56 -19.99 8.26 -9.65
CA ILE A 56 -19.38 8.00 -8.35
C ILE A 56 -18.57 9.23 -7.94
N GLN A 57 -18.70 9.65 -6.68
CA GLN A 57 -18.02 10.81 -6.12
C GLN A 57 -17.25 10.43 -4.87
N VAL A 58 -16.12 11.08 -4.62
CA VAL A 58 -15.25 10.78 -3.49
C VAL A 58 -15.16 12.00 -2.59
N PHE A 59 -15.54 11.87 -1.34
CA PHE A 59 -15.59 12.95 -0.36
C PHE A 59 -14.70 12.68 0.84
N TRP A 60 -14.19 13.75 1.45
CA TRP A 60 -13.62 13.66 2.79
C TRP A 60 -14.73 13.48 3.82
N LEU A 61 -14.62 12.47 4.69
CA LEU A 61 -15.42 12.42 5.91
C LEU A 61 -14.70 13.21 7.00
N VAL A 62 -15.36 14.26 7.45
CA VAL A 62 -14.88 15.18 8.47
C VAL A 62 -15.53 14.85 9.80
N ARG A 63 -14.71 14.71 10.85
CA ARG A 63 -15.13 14.54 12.24
C ARG A 63 -14.38 15.55 13.10
N ASN A 64 -15.08 16.32 13.92
CA ASN A 64 -14.49 17.35 14.79
C ASN A 64 -13.50 18.26 14.03
N GLY A 65 -13.86 18.67 12.80
CA GLY A 65 -13.02 19.47 11.91
C GLY A 65 -11.87 18.73 11.22
N ARG A 66 -11.59 17.46 11.58
CA ARG A 66 -10.49 16.65 11.02
C ARG A 66 -10.99 15.70 9.94
N LYS A 67 -10.29 15.64 8.82
CA LYS A 67 -10.51 14.68 7.73
C LYS A 67 -9.99 13.29 8.16
N LYS A 68 -10.88 12.38 8.58
CA LYS A 68 -10.50 11.08 9.15
C LYS A 68 -10.64 9.93 8.14
N TYR A 69 -11.66 9.96 7.29
CA TYR A 69 -11.94 8.90 6.33
C TYR A 69 -12.22 9.47 4.93
N ILE A 70 -12.30 8.57 3.95
CA ILE A 70 -12.83 8.85 2.62
C ILE A 70 -14.17 8.13 2.46
N GLY A 71 -15.16 8.84 1.94
CA GLY A 71 -16.46 8.28 1.57
C GLY A 71 -16.58 8.27 0.06
N LYS A 72 -16.59 7.08 -0.54
CA LYS A 72 -16.92 6.90 -1.94
C LYS A 72 -18.42 6.73 -2.06
N VAL A 73 -19.08 7.71 -2.66
CA VAL A 73 -20.53 7.86 -2.70
C VAL A 73 -21.04 7.44 -4.08
N PHE A 74 -22.03 6.56 -4.09
CA PHE A 74 -22.52 5.89 -5.30
C PHE A 74 -23.92 6.39 -5.68
N PRO A 75 -24.22 6.52 -6.99
CA PRO A 75 -25.59 6.67 -7.45
C PRO A 75 -26.38 5.38 -7.19
N ASP A 76 -27.71 5.50 -7.21
CA ASP A 76 -28.58 4.33 -7.14
C ASP A 76 -28.58 3.58 -8.47
N TYR A 77 -28.58 2.24 -8.38
CA TYR A 77 -28.68 1.36 -9.53
C TYR A 77 -30.07 0.72 -9.54
N THR A 78 -30.85 1.04 -10.56
CA THR A 78 -32.28 0.69 -10.63
C THR A 78 -32.51 -0.65 -11.34
N GLU A 79 -33.62 -1.31 -11.02
CA GLU A 79 -34.07 -2.50 -11.74
C GLU A 79 -34.21 -2.26 -13.25
N LYS A 80 -34.64 -1.06 -13.66
CA LYS A 80 -34.71 -0.67 -15.07
C LYS A 80 -33.34 -0.75 -15.73
N GLN A 81 -32.30 -0.20 -15.09
CA GLN A 81 -30.92 -0.29 -15.58
C GLN A 81 -30.41 -1.74 -15.62
N ALA A 82 -30.79 -2.56 -14.64
CA ALA A 82 -30.46 -3.99 -14.62
C ALA A 82 -31.08 -4.72 -15.83
N VAL A 83 -32.36 -4.49 -16.10
CA VAL A 83 -33.06 -5.06 -17.27
C VAL A 83 -32.41 -4.61 -18.58
N GLU A 84 -32.09 -3.32 -18.72
CA GLU A 84 -31.38 -2.80 -19.90
C GLU A 84 -30.01 -3.47 -20.10
N GLN A 85 -29.27 -3.74 -19.03
CA GLN A 85 -28.00 -4.47 -19.12
C GLN A 85 -28.22 -5.94 -19.49
N LEU A 86 -29.16 -6.65 -18.85
CA LEU A 86 -29.51 -8.03 -19.19
C LEU A 86 -29.87 -8.19 -20.68
N TYR A 87 -30.57 -7.20 -21.24
CA TYR A 87 -30.84 -7.12 -22.66
C TYR A 87 -29.59 -6.97 -23.52
N ARG A 88 -28.70 -6.05 -23.16
CA ARG A 88 -27.43 -5.83 -23.88
C ARG A 88 -26.56 -7.08 -23.93
N ILE A 89 -26.62 -7.91 -22.90
CA ILE A 89 -25.83 -9.14 -22.80
C ILE A 89 -26.57 -10.38 -23.31
N ARG A 90 -27.81 -10.22 -23.82
CA ARG A 90 -28.65 -11.26 -24.43
C ARG A 90 -29.04 -12.39 -23.48
N VAL A 91 -29.35 -12.09 -22.21
CA VAL A 91 -29.92 -13.08 -21.28
C VAL A 91 -31.31 -13.50 -21.76
N SER A 92 -31.57 -14.80 -21.82
CA SER A 92 -32.91 -15.33 -22.13
C SER A 92 -33.87 -15.07 -20.99
N LYS A 93 -35.05 -14.50 -21.28
CA LYS A 93 -36.10 -14.17 -20.30
C LYS A 93 -35.62 -13.26 -19.14
N PRO A 94 -35.18 -12.02 -19.42
CA PRO A 94 -34.57 -11.12 -18.43
C PRO A 94 -35.55 -10.58 -17.37
N TYR A 95 -36.83 -10.94 -17.45
CA TYR A 95 -37.92 -10.30 -16.69
C TYR A 95 -38.35 -11.03 -15.42
N THR A 96 -37.71 -12.14 -15.06
CA THR A 96 -38.07 -12.78 -13.80
C THR A 96 -37.56 -11.92 -12.63
N PRO A 97 -38.37 -11.68 -11.58
CA PRO A 97 -37.96 -10.85 -10.45
C PRO A 97 -36.64 -11.31 -9.82
N GLN A 98 -36.39 -12.62 -9.79
CA GLN A 98 -35.14 -13.20 -9.30
C GLN A 98 -33.94 -12.80 -10.16
N ILE A 99 -34.03 -12.93 -11.49
CA ILE A 99 -32.94 -12.53 -12.41
C ILE A 99 -32.67 -11.03 -12.33
N ILE A 100 -33.71 -10.21 -12.21
CA ILE A 100 -33.57 -8.76 -12.04
C ILE A 100 -32.86 -8.44 -10.72
N GLY A 101 -33.26 -9.05 -9.61
CA GLY A 101 -32.64 -8.88 -8.31
C GLY A 101 -31.16 -9.29 -8.33
N ASP A 102 -30.84 -10.46 -8.86
CA ASP A 102 -29.46 -10.94 -9.01
C ASP A 102 -28.64 -9.98 -9.91
N ALA A 103 -29.23 -9.45 -10.98
CA ALA A 103 -28.59 -8.50 -11.87
C ALA A 103 -28.32 -7.14 -11.20
N VAL A 104 -29.22 -6.65 -10.33
CA VAL A 104 -28.97 -5.45 -9.52
C VAL A 104 -27.76 -5.69 -8.61
N HIS A 105 -27.73 -6.81 -7.88
CA HIS A 105 -26.61 -7.15 -7.01
C HIS A 105 -25.30 -7.37 -7.78
N GLU A 106 -25.35 -7.85 -9.02
CA GLU A 106 -24.15 -8.09 -9.83
C GLU A 106 -23.64 -6.84 -10.56
N PHE A 107 -24.51 -5.99 -11.11
CA PHE A 107 -24.11 -4.85 -11.93
C PHE A 107 -23.94 -3.54 -11.15
N ASP A 108 -24.54 -3.41 -9.97
CA ASP A 108 -24.36 -2.23 -9.14
C ASP A 108 -22.92 -2.17 -8.60
N ARG A 109 -22.23 -1.10 -8.99
CA ARG A 109 -20.84 -0.81 -8.59
C ARG A 109 -20.66 -0.68 -7.09
N PHE A 110 -21.70 -0.23 -6.36
CA PHE A 110 -21.67 -0.20 -4.90
C PHE A 110 -21.53 -1.62 -4.32
N TYR A 111 -22.37 -2.56 -4.78
CA TYR A 111 -22.32 -3.96 -4.33
C TYR A 111 -21.02 -4.66 -4.74
N ARG A 112 -20.48 -4.37 -5.93
CA ARG A 112 -19.18 -4.90 -6.37
C ARG A 112 -18.04 -4.48 -5.44
N GLU A 113 -17.89 -3.18 -5.23
CA GLU A 113 -16.78 -2.65 -4.43
C GLU A 113 -16.93 -3.01 -2.95
N ALA A 114 -18.15 -2.98 -2.40
CA ALA A 114 -18.39 -3.39 -1.02
C ALA A 114 -18.09 -4.88 -0.80
N ARG A 115 -18.45 -5.75 -1.77
CA ARG A 115 -18.07 -7.18 -1.72
C ARG A 115 -16.57 -7.37 -1.78
N ALA A 116 -15.87 -6.70 -2.69
CA ALA A 116 -14.42 -6.82 -2.82
C ALA A 116 -13.72 -6.45 -1.50
N TYR A 117 -14.06 -5.30 -0.90
CA TYR A 117 -13.45 -4.91 0.37
C TYR A 117 -13.82 -5.81 1.54
N SER A 118 -15.08 -6.25 1.64
CA SER A 118 -15.50 -7.19 2.69
C SER A 118 -14.76 -8.53 2.55
N HIS A 119 -14.58 -9.00 1.32
CA HIS A 119 -13.87 -10.24 1.01
C HIS A 119 -12.38 -10.13 1.29
N ILE A 120 -11.75 -9.00 0.95
CA ILE A 120 -10.36 -8.71 1.32
C ILE A 120 -10.19 -8.73 2.84
N ASP A 121 -11.06 -8.06 3.60
CA ASP A 121 -10.94 -8.03 5.06
C ASP A 121 -11.20 -9.41 5.72
N GLN A 122 -12.01 -10.26 5.09
CA GLN A 122 -12.30 -11.59 5.59
C GLN A 122 -11.20 -12.61 5.26
N PHE A 123 -10.73 -12.66 4.01
CA PHE A 123 -9.91 -13.76 3.51
C PHE A 123 -8.43 -13.40 3.28
N CYS A 124 -8.08 -12.11 3.18
CA CYS A 124 -6.70 -11.71 2.95
C CYS A 124 -5.86 -11.85 4.25
N PRO A 125 -4.67 -12.49 4.19
CA PRO A 125 -3.75 -12.55 5.32
C PRO A 125 -3.43 -11.17 5.89
N ARG A 126 -3.21 -11.08 7.20
CA ARG A 126 -3.01 -9.80 7.92
C ARG A 126 -1.92 -8.91 7.28
N GLY A 127 -0.82 -9.51 6.81
CA GLY A 127 0.26 -8.77 6.15
C GLY A 127 -0.12 -8.23 4.77
N GLU A 128 -0.83 -9.01 3.95
CA GLU A 128 -1.20 -8.62 2.59
C GLU A 128 -2.33 -7.58 2.54
N ARG A 129 -3.08 -7.39 3.64
CA ARG A 129 -4.09 -6.31 3.73
C ARG A 129 -3.51 -4.91 3.53
N VAL A 130 -2.21 -4.72 3.78
CA VAL A 130 -1.51 -3.44 3.55
C VAL A 130 -1.57 -2.99 2.08
N TYR A 131 -1.79 -3.92 1.15
CA TYR A 131 -1.88 -3.67 -0.28
C TYR A 131 -3.12 -2.86 -0.67
N PHE A 132 -4.12 -2.77 0.20
CA PHE A 132 -5.44 -2.18 -0.06
C PHE A 132 -5.77 -1.10 0.98
N PRO A 133 -6.65 -0.13 0.65
CA PRO A 133 -7.22 0.76 1.65
C PRO A 133 -7.94 -0.01 2.75
N LYS A 134 -7.78 0.38 4.01
CA LYS A 134 -8.57 -0.20 5.10
C LYS A 134 -10.06 0.07 4.89
N PHE A 135 -10.86 -0.99 4.93
CA PHE A 135 -12.32 -0.92 4.85
C PHE A 135 -12.91 -0.61 6.23
N HIS A 136 -13.80 0.39 6.30
CA HIS A 136 -14.47 0.79 7.54
C HIS A 136 -15.96 0.46 7.56
N GLY A 137 -16.52 -0.05 6.45
CA GLY A 137 -17.92 -0.40 6.32
C GLY A 137 -18.66 0.45 5.28
N VAL A 138 -19.97 0.23 5.19
CA VAL A 138 -20.84 0.93 4.25
C VAL A 138 -21.90 1.78 4.97
N VAL A 139 -22.36 2.82 4.29
CA VAL A 139 -23.57 3.56 4.63
C VAL A 139 -24.57 3.27 3.52
N THR A 140 -25.74 2.73 3.86
CA THR A 140 -26.79 2.42 2.88
C THR A 140 -27.87 3.50 2.80
N GLU A 141 -28.13 4.20 3.91
CA GLU A 141 -29.10 5.30 3.97
C GLU A 141 -28.48 6.49 4.70
N MET A 142 -27.87 7.40 3.93
CA MET A 142 -27.25 8.60 4.46
C MET A 142 -28.27 9.73 4.63
N PRO A 143 -28.49 10.25 5.86
CA PRO A 143 -29.44 11.32 6.07
C PRO A 143 -28.93 12.65 5.49
N ARG A 144 -29.85 13.50 5.02
CA ARG A 144 -29.54 14.80 4.40
C ARG A 144 -28.69 15.71 5.30
N SER A 145 -28.82 15.58 6.62
CA SER A 145 -28.03 16.32 7.61
C SER A 145 -26.52 16.06 7.55
N ARG A 146 -26.08 14.96 6.92
CA ARG A 146 -24.66 14.61 6.77
C ARG A 146 -23.97 15.35 5.63
N PHE A 147 -24.72 15.97 4.72
CA PHE A 147 -24.18 16.66 3.56
C PHE A 147 -23.88 18.11 3.90
N SER A 148 -22.61 18.52 3.76
CA SER A 148 -22.25 19.94 3.88
C SER A 148 -22.58 20.72 2.61
N SER A 149 -22.67 20.05 1.46
CA SER A 149 -23.02 20.60 0.14
C SER A 149 -23.18 19.47 -0.90
N GLY A 150 -23.96 19.68 -1.97
CA GLY A 150 -24.05 18.76 -3.12
C GLY A 150 -25.27 17.83 -3.12
N TYR A 151 -25.26 16.83 -4.00
CA TYR A 151 -26.35 15.86 -4.16
C TYR A 151 -26.39 14.86 -3.01
N ALA A 152 -27.55 14.71 -2.37
CA ALA A 152 -27.77 13.79 -1.26
C ALA A 152 -27.91 12.34 -1.75
N LYS A 153 -26.79 11.71 -2.11
CA LYS A 153 -26.72 10.29 -2.45
C LYS A 153 -26.71 9.43 -1.19
N ARG A 154 -27.56 8.42 -1.14
CA ARG A 154 -27.84 7.69 0.11
C ARG A 154 -26.76 6.68 0.48
N ARG A 155 -25.96 6.22 -0.50
CA ARG A 155 -25.06 5.07 -0.33
C ARG A 155 -23.59 5.46 -0.46
N ALA A 156 -22.77 4.99 0.47
CA ALA A 156 -21.33 5.23 0.47
C ALA A 156 -20.53 4.04 1.00
N ILE A 157 -19.34 3.84 0.47
CA ILE A 157 -18.31 2.94 1.00
C ILE A 157 -17.29 3.81 1.74
N VAL A 158 -17.03 3.49 3.00
CA VAL A 158 -16.10 4.26 3.84
C VAL A 158 -14.76 3.54 3.93
N LEU A 159 -13.71 4.25 3.54
CA LEU A 159 -12.34 3.74 3.42
C LEU A 159 -11.36 4.61 4.20
N GLU A 160 -10.17 4.07 4.42
CA GLU A 160 -9.01 4.80 4.91
C GLU A 160 -8.78 6.10 4.14
N ALA A 161 -8.43 7.16 4.86
CA ALA A 161 -7.99 8.42 4.28
C ALA A 161 -6.54 8.36 3.80
N ILE A 162 -6.33 8.03 2.53
CA ILE A 162 -5.00 8.00 1.90
C ILE A 162 -4.62 9.38 1.39
N ARG A 163 -3.39 9.80 1.63
CA ARG A 163 -2.83 11.11 1.23
C ARG A 163 -1.47 10.93 0.55
N PRO A 164 -1.03 11.86 -0.30
CA PRO A 164 0.32 11.83 -0.89
C PRO A 164 1.36 12.28 0.16
N LYS A 165 1.48 11.52 1.25
CA LYS A 165 2.36 11.78 2.41
C LYS A 165 2.92 10.45 2.90
N LEU A 166 4.11 10.48 3.52
CA LEU A 166 4.75 9.27 4.06
C LEU A 166 3.88 8.48 5.02
N CYS A 167 3.02 9.14 5.82
CA CYS A 167 2.13 8.44 6.75
C CYS A 167 1.11 7.52 6.07
N SER A 168 0.83 7.72 4.78
CA SER A 168 -0.01 6.81 4.00
C SER A 168 0.80 5.81 3.19
N ARG A 169 2.12 5.97 3.04
CA ARG A 169 2.96 5.04 2.26
C ARG A 169 3.05 3.68 2.93
N ARG A 170 3.23 2.66 2.10
CA ARG A 170 3.37 1.26 2.50
C ARG A 170 4.76 0.79 2.11
N ILE A 171 5.43 0.13 3.05
CA ILE A 171 6.67 -0.58 2.76
C ILE A 171 6.30 -2.03 2.46
N LEU A 172 6.83 -2.53 1.35
CA LEU A 172 6.67 -3.91 0.92
C LEU A 172 8.02 -4.60 1.12
N ALA A 173 7.99 -5.80 1.66
CA ALA A 173 9.16 -6.65 1.81
C ALA A 173 9.66 -7.11 0.44
N GLU A 174 10.97 -7.15 0.24
CA GLU A 174 11.62 -7.87 -0.84
C GLU A 174 11.33 -9.36 -0.68
N ASP A 175 10.75 -9.92 -1.72
CA ASP A 175 10.46 -11.35 -1.85
C ASP A 175 11.12 -11.83 -3.13
N VAL A 176 11.45 -13.13 -3.19
CA VAL A 176 11.93 -13.74 -4.43
C VAL A 176 10.79 -13.63 -5.44
N PRO A 177 10.95 -12.88 -6.55
CA PRO A 177 9.86 -12.71 -7.49
C PRO A 177 9.41 -14.07 -8.00
N SER A 178 8.11 -14.38 -7.88
CA SER A 178 7.49 -15.53 -8.57
C SER A 178 7.73 -15.46 -10.08
N PHE A 179 7.98 -14.25 -10.60
CA PHE A 179 8.27 -13.96 -12.00
C PHE A 179 9.44 -12.96 -12.08
N LEU A 180 10.56 -13.42 -12.63
CA LEU A 180 11.64 -12.52 -13.06
C LEU A 180 11.25 -11.93 -14.42
N GLU A 181 10.56 -10.80 -14.40
CA GLU A 181 10.30 -10.04 -15.62
C GLU A 181 11.44 -9.06 -15.87
N ASP A 182 12.17 -9.30 -16.96
CA ASP A 182 13.36 -8.55 -17.31
C ASP A 182 13.02 -7.28 -18.10
N PHE A 183 13.39 -6.12 -17.55
CA PHE A 183 13.29 -4.82 -18.20
C PHE A 183 14.53 -4.46 -19.05
N SER A 184 15.49 -5.36 -19.22
CA SER A 184 16.74 -5.11 -19.97
C SER A 184 16.49 -4.64 -21.42
N GLY A 185 15.41 -5.12 -22.06
CA GLY A 185 15.02 -4.72 -23.41
C GLY A 185 14.22 -3.42 -23.50
N ILE A 186 13.78 -2.86 -22.37
CA ILE A 186 12.88 -1.70 -22.34
C ILE A 186 13.73 -0.43 -22.19
N ASN A 187 13.66 0.44 -23.20
CA ASN A 187 14.33 1.73 -23.31
C ASN A 187 15.86 1.69 -23.02
N PRO A 188 16.73 1.74 -24.05
CA PRO A 188 18.18 1.70 -23.83
C PRO A 188 18.71 2.92 -23.05
N ALA A 189 17.96 4.02 -22.97
CA ALA A 189 18.38 5.25 -22.28
C ALA A 189 18.26 5.20 -20.74
N LEU A 190 17.67 4.13 -20.17
CA LEU A 190 17.58 3.97 -18.72
C LEU A 190 18.93 3.57 -18.12
N SER A 191 19.33 4.21 -17.03
CA SER A 191 20.41 3.71 -16.19
C SER A 191 20.04 2.37 -15.53
N THR A 192 21.04 1.63 -15.06
CA THR A 192 20.81 0.37 -14.31
C THR A 192 19.87 0.58 -13.12
N PHE A 193 20.06 1.68 -12.38
CA PHE A 193 19.23 2.00 -11.23
C PHE A 193 17.77 2.27 -11.60
N GLU A 194 17.52 3.01 -12.69
CA GLU A 194 16.16 3.25 -13.17
C GLU A 194 15.47 1.92 -13.55
N ARG A 195 16.18 1.00 -14.21
CA ARG A 195 15.65 -0.33 -14.56
C ARG A 195 15.31 -1.14 -13.30
N GLU A 196 16.19 -1.14 -12.31
CA GLU A 196 15.95 -1.82 -11.02
C GLU A 196 14.72 -1.24 -10.31
N TRP A 197 14.55 0.10 -10.33
CA TRP A 197 13.40 0.76 -9.72
C TRP A 197 12.09 0.39 -10.44
N TYR A 198 12.05 0.43 -11.78
CA TYR A 198 10.86 0.03 -12.56
C TYR A 198 10.55 -1.46 -12.40
N SER A 199 11.57 -2.32 -12.31
CA SER A 199 11.40 -3.75 -12.03
C SER A 199 10.80 -3.97 -10.65
N SER A 200 11.30 -3.25 -9.64
CA SER A 200 10.74 -3.28 -8.28
C SER A 200 9.29 -2.77 -8.24
N LEU A 201 8.97 -1.70 -8.98
CA LEU A 201 7.60 -1.18 -9.11
C LEU A 201 6.66 -2.21 -9.74
N LEU A 202 7.09 -2.87 -10.82
CA LEU A 202 6.31 -3.93 -11.46
C LEU A 202 6.00 -5.06 -10.47
N ASN A 203 7.03 -5.58 -9.80
CA ASN A 203 6.88 -6.69 -8.86
C ASN A 203 5.93 -6.33 -7.72
N ASP A 204 6.04 -5.12 -7.17
CA ASP A 204 5.14 -4.62 -6.14
C ASP A 204 3.69 -4.59 -6.63
N ARG A 205 3.44 -4.07 -7.84
CA ARG A 205 2.08 -4.01 -8.41
C ARG A 205 1.50 -5.39 -8.71
N LEU A 206 2.32 -6.31 -9.25
CA LEU A 206 1.90 -7.68 -9.53
C LEU A 206 1.55 -8.43 -8.25
N ARG A 207 2.34 -8.29 -7.18
CA ARG A 207 2.04 -8.89 -5.87
C ARG A 207 0.69 -8.46 -5.30
N ARG A 208 0.35 -7.17 -5.44
CA ARG A 208 -0.97 -6.66 -5.01
C ARG A 208 -2.11 -7.32 -5.78
N LEU A 209 -1.94 -7.56 -7.08
CA LEU A 209 -2.93 -8.28 -7.90
C LEU A 209 -2.99 -9.77 -7.55
N GLU A 210 -1.85 -10.41 -7.36
CA GLU A 210 -1.78 -11.84 -7.00
C GLU A 210 -2.47 -12.11 -5.66
N ALA A 211 -2.34 -11.20 -4.68
CA ALA A 211 -3.07 -11.29 -3.42
C ALA A 211 -4.59 -11.26 -3.61
N LEU A 212 -5.11 -10.43 -4.55
CA LEU A 212 -6.54 -10.43 -4.91
C LEU A 212 -6.93 -11.75 -5.59
N HIS A 213 -6.13 -12.17 -6.57
CA HIS A 213 -6.42 -13.38 -7.32
C HIS A 213 -6.44 -14.60 -6.41
N ARG A 214 -5.51 -14.70 -5.45
CA ARG A 214 -5.42 -15.83 -4.51
C ARG A 214 -6.68 -16.01 -3.67
N ILE A 215 -7.37 -14.93 -3.32
CA ILE A 215 -8.60 -14.97 -2.54
C ILE A 215 -9.85 -14.99 -3.43
N GLY A 216 -9.72 -15.06 -4.75
CA GLY A 216 -10.87 -14.97 -5.63
C GLY A 216 -11.48 -13.56 -5.67
N VAL A 217 -10.66 -12.56 -5.97
CA VAL A 217 -11.11 -11.24 -6.41
C VAL A 217 -10.35 -10.87 -7.68
N THR A 218 -11.05 -10.35 -8.68
CA THR A 218 -10.43 -9.72 -9.86
C THR A 218 -10.71 -8.22 -9.82
N HIS A 219 -9.76 -7.40 -10.26
CA HIS A 219 -9.91 -5.95 -10.19
C HIS A 219 -10.83 -5.40 -11.29
N GLY A 220 -10.73 -5.96 -12.51
CA GLY A 220 -11.56 -5.68 -13.67
C GLY A 220 -11.25 -4.44 -14.50
N ASP A 221 -10.57 -3.47 -13.91
CA ASP A 221 -10.22 -2.21 -14.55
C ASP A 221 -8.87 -1.71 -14.04
N VAL A 222 -7.83 -2.53 -14.16
CA VAL A 222 -6.49 -2.18 -13.68
C VAL A 222 -5.93 -1.00 -14.48
N LYS A 223 -5.63 0.11 -13.79
CA LYS A 223 -5.10 1.36 -14.35
C LYS A 223 -3.95 1.88 -13.48
N ASP A 224 -3.06 2.66 -14.08
CA ASP A 224 -1.93 3.26 -13.35
C ASP A 224 -2.41 4.13 -12.17
N CYS A 225 -3.48 4.91 -12.37
CA CYS A 225 -4.08 5.75 -11.34
C CYS A 225 -4.79 4.96 -10.22
N HIS A 226 -4.90 3.63 -10.31
CA HIS A 226 -5.44 2.80 -9.23
C HIS A 226 -4.36 2.33 -8.24
N PHE A 227 -3.08 2.58 -8.52
CA PHE A 227 -1.98 2.27 -7.61
C PHE A 227 -1.43 3.50 -6.88
N ARG A 228 -1.63 4.69 -7.46
CA ARG A 228 -1.15 5.98 -6.94
C ARG A 228 -2.23 7.05 -6.97
N LEU A 229 -2.13 8.03 -6.08
CA LEU A 229 -3.08 9.14 -6.03
C LEU A 229 -2.85 10.11 -7.21
N PRO A 230 -3.88 10.83 -7.67
CA PRO A 230 -3.71 11.85 -8.70
C PRO A 230 -2.64 12.88 -8.31
N GLY A 231 -1.68 13.13 -9.22
CA GLY A 231 -0.57 14.06 -9.01
C GLY A 231 0.57 13.52 -8.15
N ASP A 232 0.52 12.25 -7.76
CA ASP A 232 1.55 11.61 -6.94
C ASP A 232 2.45 10.70 -7.80
N MET A 233 3.74 10.64 -7.48
CA MET A 233 4.71 9.84 -8.24
C MET A 233 4.71 8.36 -7.80
N TYR A 234 4.58 8.15 -6.49
CA TYR A 234 4.76 6.84 -5.87
C TYR A 234 3.44 6.10 -5.69
N ASP A 235 3.53 4.79 -5.82
CA ASP A 235 2.44 3.91 -5.45
C ASP A 235 2.16 4.00 -3.95
N THR A 236 0.92 3.73 -3.56
CA THR A 236 0.52 3.65 -2.15
C THR A 236 -0.18 2.33 -1.87
N VAL A 237 -1.32 2.11 -2.51
CA VAL A 237 -2.15 0.91 -2.40
C VAL A 237 -2.88 0.69 -3.73
N LEU A 238 -3.41 -0.51 -3.94
CA LEU A 238 -4.34 -0.81 -5.03
C LEU A 238 -5.78 -0.48 -4.60
N TYR A 239 -6.48 0.37 -5.34
CA TYR A 239 -7.82 0.84 -5.00
C TYR A 239 -8.74 0.99 -6.23
N ASP A 240 -10.01 1.30 -5.99
CA ASP A 240 -11.09 1.40 -6.99
C ASP A 240 -11.58 0.04 -7.54
N PHE A 241 -12.27 -0.71 -6.67
CA PHE A 241 -12.89 -2.00 -7.01
C PHE A 241 -14.30 -1.87 -7.59
N SER A 242 -14.65 -0.72 -8.18
CA SER A 242 -15.99 -0.49 -8.73
C SER A 242 -16.36 -1.40 -9.92
N GLU A 243 -15.35 -1.91 -10.64
CA GLU A 243 -15.48 -2.88 -11.74
C GLU A 243 -14.94 -4.27 -11.38
N SER A 244 -14.68 -4.49 -10.08
CA SER A 244 -14.19 -5.76 -9.58
C SER A 244 -15.24 -6.87 -9.72
N TYR A 245 -14.75 -8.09 -9.70
CA TYR A 245 -15.58 -9.26 -9.50
C TYR A 245 -15.03 -10.04 -8.31
N THR A 246 -15.88 -10.23 -7.30
CA THR A 246 -15.62 -11.14 -6.19
C THR A 246 -16.34 -12.43 -6.49
N PHE A 247 -15.59 -13.52 -6.40
CA PHE A 247 -16.11 -14.84 -6.69
C PHE A 247 -17.29 -15.20 -5.77
N SER A 248 -18.31 -15.81 -6.36
CA SER A 248 -19.59 -16.14 -5.74
C SER A 248 -20.03 -17.54 -6.16
N PRO A 249 -20.76 -18.29 -5.31
CA PRO A 249 -21.35 -19.57 -5.69
C PRO A 249 -22.43 -19.44 -6.76
N LYS A 250 -23.04 -18.25 -6.93
CA LYS A 250 -23.99 -17.98 -8.03
C LYS A 250 -23.22 -17.78 -9.33
N TRP A 251 -23.70 -18.39 -10.41
CA TRP A 251 -23.11 -18.21 -11.74
C TRP A 251 -23.30 -16.75 -12.22
N PRO A 252 -22.22 -16.01 -12.54
CA PRO A 252 -22.34 -14.61 -12.89
C PRO A 252 -22.83 -14.39 -14.32
N PHE A 253 -23.54 -13.30 -14.54
CA PHE A 253 -23.90 -12.83 -15.87
C PHE A 253 -22.67 -12.33 -16.66
N ARG A 254 -21.75 -11.62 -16.00
CA ARG A 254 -20.49 -11.13 -16.57
C ARG A 254 -19.37 -11.06 -15.55
N VAL A 255 -18.14 -11.18 -16.04
CA VAL A 255 -16.92 -11.01 -15.24
C VAL A 255 -16.03 -10.00 -15.95
N ASN A 256 -15.71 -8.89 -15.28
CA ASN A 256 -14.87 -7.79 -15.79
C ASN A 256 -15.24 -7.33 -17.21
N SER A 257 -16.53 -7.05 -17.42
CA SER A 257 -17.14 -6.68 -18.72
C SER A 257 -17.15 -7.76 -19.82
N GLY A 258 -16.64 -8.96 -19.56
CA GLY A 258 -16.63 -10.08 -20.48
C GLY A 258 -17.52 -11.25 -20.04
N ARG A 259 -17.49 -12.32 -20.84
CA ARG A 259 -18.04 -13.61 -20.44
C ARG A 259 -17.20 -14.22 -19.31
N PRO A 260 -17.81 -15.00 -18.40
CA PRO A 260 -17.06 -15.79 -17.43
C PRO A 260 -16.02 -16.67 -18.14
N ARG A 261 -14.79 -16.65 -17.64
CA ARG A 261 -13.64 -17.41 -18.15
C ARG A 261 -12.73 -17.75 -16.96
N PRO A 262 -11.86 -18.76 -17.06
CA PRO A 262 -10.99 -19.17 -15.96
C PRO A 262 -10.24 -17.98 -15.33
N LEU A 263 -10.05 -18.02 -14.02
CA LEU A 263 -9.35 -16.96 -13.29
C LEU A 263 -7.97 -16.75 -13.88
N ARG A 264 -7.28 -17.83 -14.27
CA ARG A 264 -5.96 -17.78 -14.91
C ARG A 264 -5.93 -16.82 -16.10
N SER A 265 -6.89 -16.95 -17.01
CA SER A 265 -6.98 -16.09 -18.19
C SER A 265 -7.31 -14.63 -17.84
N ILE A 266 -8.05 -14.39 -16.74
CA ILE A 266 -8.32 -13.03 -16.25
C ILE A 266 -7.04 -12.45 -15.64
N SER A 267 -6.40 -13.19 -14.75
CA SER A 267 -5.16 -12.84 -14.07
C SER A 267 -4.04 -12.53 -15.05
N GLU A 268 -3.81 -13.36 -16.06
CA GLU A 268 -2.84 -13.11 -17.14
C GLU A 268 -3.13 -11.78 -17.86
N GLY A 269 -4.40 -11.47 -18.13
CA GLY A 269 -4.82 -10.22 -18.74
C GLY A 269 -4.59 -8.99 -17.85
N GLU A 270 -4.84 -9.09 -16.54
CA GLU A 270 -4.59 -8.01 -15.58
C GLU A 270 -3.08 -7.79 -15.37
N ARG A 271 -2.30 -8.86 -15.26
CA ARG A 271 -0.84 -8.80 -15.18
C ARG A 271 -0.22 -8.13 -16.40
N LYS A 272 -0.67 -8.51 -17.60
CA LYS A 272 -0.24 -7.86 -18.85
C LYS A 272 -0.54 -6.36 -18.86
N ARG A 273 -1.68 -5.94 -18.32
CA ARG A 273 -2.01 -4.50 -18.21
C ARG A 273 -1.08 -3.76 -17.27
N VAL A 274 -0.72 -4.35 -16.12
CA VAL A 274 0.27 -3.75 -15.21
C VAL A 274 1.62 -3.61 -15.90
N ARG A 275 2.08 -4.65 -16.61
CA ARG A 275 3.34 -4.61 -17.34
C ARG A 275 3.37 -3.44 -18.33
N ILE A 276 2.35 -3.32 -19.18
CA ILE A 276 2.22 -2.22 -20.16
C ILE A 276 2.29 -0.85 -19.46
N GLN A 277 1.62 -0.68 -18.31
CA GLN A 277 1.64 0.58 -17.57
C GLN A 277 3.03 0.93 -17.04
N VAL A 278 3.78 -0.05 -16.52
CA VAL A 278 5.14 0.19 -16.03
C VAL A 278 6.11 0.42 -17.20
N GLU A 279 5.94 -0.29 -18.31
CA GLU A 279 6.66 -0.04 -19.57
C GLU A 279 6.45 1.39 -20.08
N GLU A 280 5.22 1.89 -20.11
CA GLU A 280 4.91 3.26 -20.51
C GLU A 280 5.60 4.30 -19.60
N ARG A 281 5.64 4.05 -18.29
CA ARG A 281 6.37 4.88 -17.32
C ARG A 281 7.89 4.85 -17.57
N ALA A 282 8.45 3.67 -17.86
CA ALA A 282 9.85 3.50 -18.19
C ALA A 282 10.25 4.17 -19.52
N ILE A 283 9.38 4.10 -20.54
CA ILE A 283 9.58 4.78 -21.82
C ILE A 283 9.54 6.30 -21.65
N SER A 284 8.57 6.81 -20.88
CA SER A 284 8.45 8.24 -20.58
C SER A 284 9.49 8.77 -19.59
N ARG A 285 10.24 7.87 -18.92
CA ARG A 285 11.27 8.21 -17.92
C ARG A 285 10.71 9.13 -16.84
N ASP A 286 9.50 8.82 -16.39
CA ASP A 286 8.78 9.63 -15.41
C ASP A 286 9.53 9.70 -14.07
N PHE A 287 10.25 8.65 -13.68
CA PHE A 287 11.05 8.60 -12.47
C PHE A 287 12.23 9.57 -12.51
N ARG A 288 12.99 9.57 -13.61
CA ARG A 288 14.06 10.56 -13.79
C ARG A 288 13.51 11.98 -13.83
N SER A 289 12.41 12.20 -14.55
CA SER A 289 11.76 13.50 -14.61
C SER A 289 11.34 14.01 -13.23
N HIS A 290 10.78 13.13 -12.39
CA HIS A 290 10.46 13.43 -10.98
C HIS A 290 11.71 13.81 -10.18
N LEU A 291 12.78 13.02 -10.26
CA LEU A 291 14.05 13.32 -9.54
C LEU A 291 14.68 14.65 -9.98
N ILE A 292 14.62 14.96 -11.28
CA ILE A 292 15.12 16.22 -11.83
C ILE A 292 14.30 17.40 -11.30
N ASN A 293 12.98 17.26 -11.24
CA ASN A 293 12.10 18.31 -10.70
C ASN A 293 12.35 18.61 -9.22
N LEU A 294 12.85 17.63 -8.44
CA LEU A 294 13.22 17.82 -7.04
C LEU A 294 14.60 18.45 -6.85
N SER A 295 15.46 18.41 -7.86
CA SER A 295 16.85 18.84 -7.76
C SER A 295 17.33 19.52 -9.06
N SER A 296 18.21 18.87 -9.82
CA SER A 296 18.64 19.31 -11.14
C SER A 296 19.11 18.11 -11.98
N GLN A 297 19.09 18.26 -13.29
CA GLN A 297 19.53 17.21 -14.20
C GLN A 297 20.98 16.78 -13.96
N ASN A 298 21.89 17.74 -13.73
CA ASN A 298 23.31 17.42 -13.51
C ASN A 298 23.54 16.57 -12.26
N ILE A 299 22.81 16.86 -11.17
CA ILE A 299 22.90 16.10 -9.91
C ILE A 299 22.36 14.69 -10.10
N VAL A 300 21.18 14.57 -10.73
CA VAL A 300 20.55 13.27 -10.98
C VAL A 300 21.43 12.41 -11.88
N ASP A 301 21.89 12.97 -13.00
CA ASP A 301 22.74 12.27 -13.95
C ASP A 301 24.06 11.84 -13.28
N GLY A 302 24.70 12.74 -12.53
CA GLY A 302 25.89 12.40 -11.74
C GLY A 302 25.65 11.23 -10.78
N ALA A 303 24.58 11.29 -9.97
CA ALA A 303 24.27 10.27 -8.99
C ALA A 303 23.89 8.90 -9.60
N LEU A 304 23.29 8.89 -10.80
CA LEU A 304 22.92 7.67 -11.51
C LEU A 304 24.13 6.91 -12.08
N TYR A 305 25.17 7.63 -12.53
CA TYR A 305 26.30 7.04 -13.26
C TYR A 305 27.63 7.03 -12.50
N GLN A 306 27.77 7.78 -11.41
CA GLN A 306 29.01 7.77 -10.63
C GLN A 306 29.35 6.37 -10.08
N SER A 307 30.65 6.14 -9.86
CA SER A 307 31.11 5.00 -9.07
C SER A 307 30.58 5.10 -7.62
N LEU A 308 30.40 3.94 -7.00
CA LEU A 308 29.90 3.80 -5.64
C LEU A 308 30.91 3.12 -4.71
N ASP A 309 32.15 2.92 -5.15
CA ASP A 309 33.15 2.20 -4.37
C ASP A 309 33.46 2.92 -3.04
N GLU A 310 33.68 4.24 -3.09
CA GLU A 310 33.88 5.05 -1.88
C GLU A 310 32.59 5.16 -1.05
N GLU A 311 31.44 5.31 -1.72
CA GLU A 311 30.12 5.43 -1.06
C GLU A 311 29.74 4.17 -0.27
N LYS A 312 30.22 3.00 -0.71
CA LYS A 312 30.00 1.72 -0.02
C LYS A 312 30.74 1.66 1.32
N GLU A 313 31.91 2.27 1.43
CA GLU A 313 32.68 2.31 2.68
C GLU A 313 32.14 3.37 3.66
N LEU A 314 31.42 4.38 3.14
CA LEU A 314 30.87 5.51 3.90
C LEU A 314 29.37 5.37 4.22
N LEU A 315 28.81 4.17 4.15
CA LEU A 315 27.38 3.95 4.43
C LEU A 315 27.02 4.36 5.87
N GLU A 316 25.90 5.06 5.98
CA GLU A 316 25.33 5.57 7.22
C GLU A 316 24.20 4.67 7.73
N LEU A 317 23.95 4.67 9.05
CA LEU A 317 22.72 4.11 9.60
C LEU A 317 21.53 4.99 9.19
N VAL A 318 20.51 4.40 8.58
CA VAL A 318 19.27 5.12 8.21
C VAL A 318 18.11 4.60 9.04
N LEU A 319 17.44 5.49 9.79
CA LEU A 319 16.23 5.19 10.54
C LEU A 319 15.03 5.85 9.87
N LEU A 320 13.97 5.09 9.62
CA LEU A 320 12.77 5.55 8.93
C LEU A 320 11.53 5.29 9.78
N LYS A 321 10.67 6.30 9.92
CA LYS A 321 9.39 6.21 10.64
C LYS A 321 8.29 5.75 9.69
N VAL A 322 7.70 4.59 9.97
CA VAL A 322 6.76 3.89 9.09
C VAL A 322 5.42 3.72 9.79
N TYR A 323 4.38 4.41 9.33
CA TYR A 323 3.08 4.47 10.03
C TYR A 323 2.18 3.26 9.78
N ASN A 324 2.55 2.41 8.81
CA ASN A 324 1.78 1.23 8.43
C ASN A 324 2.65 0.01 8.62
N ARG A 325 2.06 -1.08 9.14
CA ARG A 325 2.75 -2.37 9.21
C ARG A 325 3.18 -2.77 7.79
N PRO A 326 4.43 -3.19 7.57
CA PRO A 326 4.79 -3.81 6.29
C PRO A 326 4.03 -5.12 6.12
N ASP A 327 4.04 -5.69 4.92
CA ASP A 327 3.53 -7.04 4.69
C ASP A 327 4.36 -8.09 5.46
N TYR A 328 5.69 -8.00 5.36
CA TYR A 328 6.65 -8.76 6.15
C TYR A 328 7.74 -7.87 6.74
N PHE A 329 8.26 -8.24 7.91
CA PHE A 329 9.33 -7.51 8.60
C PHE A 329 10.72 -7.94 8.11
N SER A 330 10.98 -7.75 6.82
CA SER A 330 12.25 -8.06 6.15
C SER A 330 12.77 -6.85 5.36
N MET A 331 13.77 -7.08 4.49
CA MET A 331 14.34 -6.04 3.65
C MET A 331 13.24 -5.42 2.78
N PRO A 332 13.15 -4.09 2.63
CA PRO A 332 12.09 -3.50 1.81
C PRO A 332 12.44 -3.51 0.31
N THR A 333 11.43 -3.51 -0.55
CA THR A 333 11.60 -3.31 -1.98
C THR A 333 12.11 -1.89 -2.28
N LEU A 334 12.92 -1.76 -3.32
CA LEU A 334 13.47 -0.47 -3.74
C LEU A 334 12.35 0.56 -3.99
N ASN A 335 11.31 0.18 -4.74
CA ASN A 335 10.19 1.07 -5.05
C ASN A 335 9.46 1.57 -3.79
N SER A 336 9.24 0.70 -2.79
CA SER A 336 8.48 1.07 -1.59
C SER A 336 9.28 1.88 -0.57
N VAL A 337 10.60 1.64 -0.44
CA VAL A 337 11.46 2.40 0.49
C VAL A 337 11.95 3.73 -0.08
N PHE A 338 12.09 3.85 -1.40
CA PHE A 338 12.63 5.06 -2.03
C PHE A 338 11.95 6.37 -1.62
N PRO A 339 10.61 6.50 -1.52
CA PRO A 339 9.99 7.75 -1.04
C PRO A 339 10.42 8.14 0.38
N PHE A 340 10.77 7.17 1.23
CA PHE A 340 11.29 7.43 2.56
C PHE A 340 12.74 7.92 2.50
N LEU A 341 13.59 7.30 1.67
CA LEU A 341 14.96 7.76 1.41
C LEU A 341 14.97 9.18 0.83
N GLU A 342 14.09 9.48 -0.12
CA GLU A 342 13.92 10.83 -0.67
C GLU A 342 13.56 11.84 0.43
N LYS A 343 12.69 11.45 1.38
CA LYS A 343 12.26 12.36 2.44
C LYS A 343 13.34 12.69 3.47
N VAL A 344 14.20 11.72 3.79
CA VAL A 344 15.30 11.89 4.76
C VAL A 344 16.60 12.34 4.10
N CYS A 345 16.58 12.54 2.77
CA CYS A 345 17.71 12.99 1.99
C CYS A 345 18.30 14.29 2.57
N PRO A 346 19.62 14.34 2.88
CA PRO A 346 20.27 15.56 3.34
C PRO A 346 20.12 16.69 2.32
N LYS A 347 19.72 17.88 2.79
CA LYS A 347 19.53 19.06 1.91
C LYS A 347 20.81 19.49 1.18
N SER A 348 21.97 19.24 1.79
CA SER A 348 23.28 19.54 1.22
C SER A 348 23.69 18.58 0.10
N ASP A 349 22.99 17.44 -0.05
CA ASP A 349 23.33 16.40 -1.01
C ASP A 349 22.07 15.79 -1.63
N PRO A 350 21.43 16.48 -2.60
CA PRO A 350 20.18 16.02 -3.20
C PRO A 350 20.30 14.69 -3.97
N GLY A 351 21.52 14.26 -4.32
CA GLY A 351 21.78 12.99 -4.99
C GLY A 351 21.85 11.79 -4.04
N TRP A 352 21.90 12.02 -2.72
CA TRP A 352 22.12 10.99 -1.71
C TRP A 352 21.11 9.84 -1.81
N CYS A 353 19.81 10.15 -1.95
CA CYS A 353 18.76 9.11 -2.00
C CYS A 353 18.92 8.15 -3.20
N ILE A 354 19.41 8.66 -4.35
CA ILE A 354 19.70 7.84 -5.53
C ILE A 354 20.86 6.89 -5.21
N ARG A 355 21.94 7.41 -4.63
CA ARG A 355 23.13 6.61 -4.31
C ARG A 355 22.85 5.55 -3.24
N ARG A 356 22.06 5.89 -2.21
CA ARG A 356 21.62 4.93 -1.19
C ARG A 356 20.62 3.92 -1.71
N GLY A 357 19.72 4.31 -2.62
CA GLY A 357 18.88 3.38 -3.36
C GLY A 357 19.70 2.33 -4.12
N ARG A 358 20.75 2.76 -4.84
CA ARG A 358 21.70 1.88 -5.55
C ARG A 358 22.49 0.95 -4.63
N LEU A 359 22.69 1.35 -3.38
CA LEU A 359 23.45 0.60 -2.37
C LEU A 359 22.56 -0.17 -1.38
N LEU A 360 21.25 -0.24 -1.62
CA LEU A 360 20.28 -0.81 -0.67
C LEU A 360 20.64 -2.25 -0.26
N ARG A 361 21.17 -3.07 -1.18
CA ARG A 361 21.63 -4.46 -0.92
C ARG A 361 22.79 -4.58 0.09
N TYR A 362 23.50 -3.50 0.36
CA TYR A 362 24.59 -3.46 1.35
C TYR A 362 24.10 -3.15 2.76
N TYR A 363 22.79 -2.99 2.95
CA TYR A 363 22.15 -2.86 4.24
C TYR A 363 21.57 -4.19 4.72
N GLU A 364 21.44 -4.32 6.04
CA GLU A 364 20.51 -5.22 6.71
C GLU A 364 19.32 -4.39 7.22
N SER A 365 18.11 -4.94 7.12
CA SER A 365 16.92 -4.34 7.70
C SER A 365 16.64 -4.87 9.11
N VAL A 366 16.47 -3.96 10.06
CA VAL A 366 15.97 -4.25 11.40
C VAL A 366 14.69 -3.46 11.62
N TRP A 367 13.64 -4.10 12.10
CA TRP A 367 12.37 -3.46 12.38
C TRP A 367 12.19 -3.30 13.88
N ALA A 368 11.69 -2.13 14.29
CA ALA A 368 11.48 -1.78 15.68
C ALA A 368 10.08 -1.21 15.92
N VAL A 369 9.56 -1.37 17.13
CA VAL A 369 8.27 -0.81 17.58
C VAL A 369 8.46 -0.20 18.97
N PRO A 370 8.01 1.04 19.20
CA PRO A 370 7.95 1.59 20.55
C PRO A 370 6.85 0.89 21.35
N CYS A 371 7.14 0.56 22.59
CA CYS A 371 6.23 -0.10 23.51
C CYS A 371 6.25 0.60 24.87
N ASP A 372 5.05 0.97 25.34
CA ASP A 372 4.82 1.54 26.66
C ASP A 372 4.45 0.41 27.63
N HIS A 373 5.44 -0.13 28.34
CA HIS A 373 5.20 -1.07 29.44
C HIS A 373 5.10 -0.32 30.77
N VAL A 374 4.14 -0.72 31.61
CA VAL A 374 3.86 -0.12 32.93
C VAL A 374 5.10 -0.07 33.83
N ASP A 375 6.01 -1.03 33.69
CA ASP A 375 7.23 -1.14 34.50
C ASP A 375 8.48 -0.50 33.86
N ARG A 376 8.41 -0.12 32.57
CA ARG A 376 9.48 0.56 31.81
C ARG A 376 8.88 1.52 30.78
N PRO A 377 8.70 2.81 31.13
CA PRO A 377 8.20 3.80 30.18
C PRO A 377 9.17 3.95 29.00
N ALA A 378 8.64 3.93 27.77
CA ALA A 378 9.34 4.05 26.49
C ALA A 378 10.43 2.99 26.24
N SER A 379 10.02 1.76 25.94
CA SER A 379 10.91 0.69 25.46
C SER A 379 10.81 0.50 23.95
N ILE A 380 11.86 0.00 23.30
CA ILE A 380 11.86 -0.38 21.88
C ILE A 380 11.94 -1.89 21.79
N LEU A 381 11.05 -2.53 21.03
CA LEU A 381 11.10 -3.96 20.69
C LEU A 381 11.58 -4.13 19.25
N PHE A 382 12.41 -5.13 18.97
CA PHE A 382 12.90 -5.44 17.62
C PHE A 382 12.27 -6.72 17.04
N ASN A 383 12.27 -6.85 15.70
CA ASN A 383 11.82 -8.04 14.97
C ASN A 383 12.74 -9.25 15.23
N GLY A 384 12.50 -9.91 16.35
CA GLY A 384 13.32 -10.96 16.93
C GLY A 384 12.95 -11.18 18.40
N ASP A 385 12.40 -10.16 19.04
CA ASP A 385 11.78 -10.26 20.36
C ASP A 385 10.43 -11.01 20.22
N MET A 386 10.18 -12.00 21.10
CA MET A 386 8.98 -12.85 21.05
C MET A 386 7.65 -12.07 21.03
N GLN A 387 7.64 -10.85 21.56
CA GLN A 387 6.45 -10.01 21.69
C GLN A 387 6.21 -9.09 20.48
N PHE A 388 7.18 -8.95 19.57
CA PHE A 388 7.16 -7.96 18.49
C PHE A 388 5.94 -8.07 17.58
N GLU A 389 5.58 -9.29 17.17
CA GLU A 389 4.44 -9.53 16.27
C GLU A 389 3.08 -9.47 16.99
N THR A 390 3.09 -9.59 18.32
CA THR A 390 1.89 -9.54 19.16
C THR A 390 1.48 -8.13 19.56
N VAL A 391 2.36 -7.12 19.37
CA VAL A 391 2.00 -5.72 19.60
C VAL A 391 0.90 -5.32 18.62
N GLU A 392 -0.32 -5.16 19.13
CA GLU A 392 -1.41 -4.58 18.36
C GLU A 392 -1.16 -3.07 18.21
N LEU A 393 -1.45 -2.52 17.02
CA LEU A 393 -1.38 -1.08 16.69
C LEU A 393 -2.19 -0.16 17.62
N ARG A 394 -2.91 -0.70 18.62
CA ARG A 394 -3.55 0.09 19.67
C ARG A 394 -2.52 0.75 20.60
N ASP A 395 -1.32 0.19 20.71
CA ASP A 395 -0.31 0.60 21.69
C ASP A 395 0.89 1.36 21.07
N SER A 396 1.00 1.40 19.74
CA SER A 396 2.07 2.12 19.04
C SER A 396 1.60 2.76 17.73
N PRO A 397 1.86 4.07 17.52
CA PRO A 397 1.41 4.79 16.32
C PRO A 397 2.26 4.56 15.06
N TYR A 398 3.41 3.88 15.16
CA TYR A 398 4.30 3.63 14.01
C TYR A 398 5.35 2.54 14.29
N TYR A 399 5.87 1.97 13.22
CA TYR A 399 7.06 1.12 13.17
C TYR A 399 8.30 1.95 12.82
N ILE A 400 9.47 1.41 13.10
CA ILE A 400 10.76 1.98 12.72
C ILE A 400 11.48 0.95 11.85
N LEU A 401 11.92 1.37 10.66
CA LEU A 401 12.83 0.59 9.82
C LEU A 401 14.24 1.15 10.00
N CYS A 402 15.16 0.31 10.45
CA CYS A 402 16.58 0.60 10.56
C CYS A 402 17.30 -0.10 9.40
N LEU A 403 17.91 0.67 8.51
CA LEU A 403 18.83 0.15 7.50
C LEU A 403 20.24 0.30 8.05
N ILE A 404 20.82 -0.82 8.49
CA ILE A 404 22.14 -0.89 9.09
C ILE A 404 23.13 -1.35 8.03
N PRO A 405 24.23 -0.63 7.77
CA PRO A 405 25.24 -1.11 6.83
C PRO A 405 25.81 -2.46 7.27
N ARG A 406 25.85 -3.45 6.37
CA ARG A 406 26.38 -4.79 6.69
C ARG A 406 27.85 -4.74 7.12
N SER A 407 28.61 -3.75 6.63
CA SER A 407 30.00 -3.52 7.03
C SER A 407 30.18 -3.14 8.50
N TRP A 408 29.11 -2.71 9.18
CA TRP A 408 29.19 -2.37 10.61
C TRP A 408 29.15 -3.61 11.50
N ASN A 409 28.79 -4.80 10.99
CA ASN A 409 28.78 -6.09 11.71
C ASN A 409 28.09 -6.02 13.09
N LEU A 410 26.96 -5.30 13.20
CA LEU A 410 26.23 -5.15 14.46
C LEU A 410 25.44 -6.43 14.79
N SER A 411 25.78 -7.11 15.89
CA SER A 411 24.94 -8.17 16.45
C SER A 411 23.84 -7.56 17.33
N TRP A 412 22.65 -7.38 16.77
CA TRP A 412 21.47 -6.85 17.48
C TRP A 412 20.49 -7.94 17.97
N ARG A 413 20.73 -9.22 17.59
CA ARG A 413 19.74 -10.31 17.69
C ARG A 413 19.70 -11.10 18.99
N THR A 414 20.61 -10.93 19.94
CA THR A 414 20.58 -11.73 21.17
C THR A 414 21.09 -10.98 22.40
N ASP A 415 20.21 -10.78 23.37
CA ASP A 415 20.61 -10.46 24.76
C ASP A 415 21.37 -11.63 25.42
N TYR A 416 21.44 -12.80 24.77
CA TYR A 416 21.90 -14.05 25.38
C TYR A 416 23.32 -14.53 25.06
N GLU A 417 24.10 -13.94 24.13
CA GLU A 417 25.48 -14.39 23.89
C GLU A 417 26.53 -13.25 23.76
N SER A 418 27.29 -13.10 24.85
CA SER A 418 28.73 -12.82 24.96
C SER A 418 29.44 -11.90 23.96
N ALA A 419 29.31 -10.58 24.14
CA ALA A 419 30.40 -9.59 24.04
C ALA A 419 29.91 -8.23 24.60
N SER A 420 30.70 -7.55 25.45
CA SER A 420 30.30 -6.26 26.07
C SER A 420 30.04 -5.17 25.03
N THR A 421 30.79 -5.16 23.93
CA THR A 421 30.71 -4.13 22.87
C THR A 421 29.46 -4.25 21.99
N ASN A 422 28.99 -5.48 21.72
CA ASN A 422 27.77 -5.69 20.92
C ASN A 422 26.51 -5.26 21.68
N ARG A 423 26.51 -5.45 23.01
CA ARG A 423 25.43 -4.95 23.88
C ARG A 423 25.37 -3.41 23.89
N GLU A 424 26.52 -2.74 23.85
CA GLU A 424 26.58 -1.27 23.81
C GLU A 424 25.99 -0.70 22.51
N LEU A 425 26.30 -1.31 21.37
CA LEU A 425 25.78 -0.84 20.06
C LEU A 425 24.29 -1.14 19.89
N GLY A 426 23.80 -2.28 20.41
CA GLY A 426 22.37 -2.57 20.49
C GLY A 426 21.64 -1.53 21.36
N HIS A 427 22.23 -1.12 22.48
CA HIS A 427 21.69 -0.04 23.32
C HIS A 427 21.66 1.31 22.60
N LYS A 428 22.74 1.69 21.89
CA LYS A 428 22.78 2.91 21.08
C LYS A 428 21.72 2.91 19.98
N LEU A 429 21.48 1.77 19.32
CA LEU A 429 20.41 1.64 18.33
C LEU A 429 19.02 1.85 18.96
N ARG A 430 18.77 1.28 20.15
CA ARG A 430 17.52 1.52 20.90
C ARG A 430 17.37 3.01 21.25
N GLN A 431 18.44 3.68 21.69
CA GLN A 431 18.42 5.12 21.99
C GLN A 431 18.13 5.98 20.75
N ALA A 432 18.76 5.67 19.61
CA ALA A 432 18.49 6.37 18.35
C ALA A 432 17.04 6.16 17.88
N CYS A 433 16.48 4.97 18.09
CA CYS A 433 15.05 4.71 17.86
C CYS A 433 14.16 5.55 18.79
N LEU A 434 14.48 5.65 20.09
CA LEU A 434 13.75 6.50 21.04
C LEU A 434 13.83 7.99 20.68
N LEU A 435 14.95 8.46 20.15
CA LEU A 435 15.08 9.80 19.61
C LEU A 435 14.11 10.03 18.44
N LEU A 436 14.00 9.07 17.51
CA LEU A 436 13.02 9.14 16.42
C LEU A 436 11.57 9.08 16.90
N VAL A 437 11.32 8.35 17.99
CA VAL A 437 9.99 8.24 18.60
C VAL A 437 9.53 9.60 19.12
N SER A 438 10.39 10.27 19.88
CA SER A 438 10.14 11.58 20.48
C SER A 438 10.13 12.74 19.48
N SER A 439 10.59 12.51 18.26
CA SER A 439 10.71 13.51 17.19
C SER A 439 9.52 13.53 16.23
N GLU A 440 9.22 14.72 15.69
CA GLU A 440 8.31 14.89 14.55
C GLU A 440 8.95 14.50 13.20
N CYS A 441 10.26 14.21 13.18
CA CYS A 441 10.98 13.82 11.98
C CYS A 441 10.48 12.49 11.40
N SER A 442 10.58 12.38 10.07
CA SER A 442 10.23 11.14 9.35
C SER A 442 11.34 10.09 9.37
N GLY A 443 12.54 10.46 9.84
CA GLY A 443 13.69 9.59 9.94
C GLY A 443 14.97 10.36 10.27
N TYR A 444 16.05 9.62 10.47
CA TYR A 444 17.40 10.12 10.75
C TYR A 444 18.45 9.36 9.95
N VAL A 445 19.58 10.01 9.71
CA VAL A 445 20.76 9.43 9.06
C VAL A 445 21.95 9.69 9.97
N PHE A 446 22.67 8.64 10.37
CA PHE A 446 23.82 8.73 11.27
C PHE A 446 25.07 8.19 10.61
N ARG A 447 26.12 9.00 10.52
CA ARG A 447 27.44 8.48 10.19
C ARG A 447 27.93 7.55 11.31
N ARG A 448 28.88 6.69 10.96
CA ARG A 448 29.42 5.73 11.92
C ARG A 448 30.02 6.40 13.16
N SER A 449 30.86 7.42 12.95
CA SER A 449 31.45 8.22 14.04
C SER A 449 30.38 8.80 14.96
N ASP A 450 29.37 9.43 14.37
CA ASP A 450 28.31 10.13 15.10
C ASP A 450 27.44 9.14 15.91
N PHE A 451 27.20 7.95 15.35
CA PHE A 451 26.50 6.88 16.03
C PHE A 451 27.31 6.29 17.18
N GLU A 452 28.61 6.05 16.98
CA GLU A 452 29.50 5.48 18.00
C GLU A 452 29.80 6.46 19.15
N GLU A 453 29.91 7.76 18.87
CA GLU A 453 30.19 8.80 19.88
C GLU A 453 28.95 9.26 20.64
N SER A 454 27.75 8.99 20.12
CA SER A 454 26.50 9.43 20.75
C SER A 454 26.30 8.83 22.15
N THR A 455 26.47 9.66 23.17
CA THR A 455 25.96 9.43 24.53
C THR A 455 24.61 10.13 24.63
N TYR A 456 23.53 9.43 24.26
CA TYR A 456 22.17 9.98 24.41
C TYR A 456 21.83 10.05 25.90
N THR A 457 22.24 11.13 26.55
CA THR A 457 21.75 11.52 27.87
C THR A 457 20.35 12.09 27.70
N SER A 458 19.44 11.66 28.56
CA SER A 458 18.05 12.12 28.60
C SER A 458 17.98 13.59 29.03
N SER A 459 18.35 14.52 28.16
CA SER A 459 17.98 15.92 28.27
C SER A 459 17.30 16.34 26.97
N LEU A 460 15.99 16.55 27.07
CA LEU A 460 15.21 17.37 26.15
C LEU A 460 15.86 18.77 26.07
N ALA A 461 16.76 18.99 25.11
CA ALA A 461 17.07 20.28 24.50
C ALA A 461 18.14 20.08 23.42
N ASP A 462 17.87 20.63 22.24
CA ASP A 462 18.83 21.07 21.23
C ASP A 462 19.72 20.03 20.54
N CYS A 463 19.24 19.57 19.38
CA CYS A 463 20.11 19.22 18.25
C CYS A 463 19.54 19.84 16.96
N SER A 464 19.64 21.16 16.89
CA SER A 464 19.88 21.88 15.64
C SER A 464 21.39 21.98 15.44
N ILE A 465 21.92 21.27 14.44
CA ILE A 465 23.31 21.38 13.97
C ILE A 465 23.20 21.49 12.44
N SER A 466 23.86 22.38 11.70
CA SER A 466 24.54 23.65 11.96
C SER A 466 24.47 24.36 10.60
N THR A 467 23.93 25.57 10.54
CA THR A 467 24.09 26.46 9.38
C THR A 467 25.38 27.24 9.54
N THR A 468 26.40 26.84 8.78
CA THR A 468 27.44 27.72 8.26
C THR A 468 27.85 27.22 6.88
#